data_AF-A0A9P0G7G3-F1
#
_entry.id   AF-A0A9P0G7G3-F1
#
_cell.length_a   1.000
_cell.length_b   1.000
_cell.length_c   1.000
_cell.angle_alpha   90.00
_cell.angle_beta   90.00
_cell.angle_gamma   90.00
#
_symmetry.space_group_name_H-M   'P 1'
#
loop_
_entity.id
_entity.type
_entity.pdbx_description
1 polymer ?
#
loop_
_entity_poly.entity_id
_entity_poly.type
_entity_poly.pdbx_seq_one_letter_code
_entity_poly.pdbx_strand_id
1 'polypeptide(L)'
;MAGLNAKDDVSKELKKSRIIRDNADLQSICNTLEESTNPFSISFEKETLYNMTGKAANMNTKKYLLSSMNKGDTLRTAFIEECNKENERFNQTIHKQKINYFEAEGVKVKVPTKDNKDKEVGLTVEYLVECVFWL
;
A
#
# COMPACT_ATOMS: atom_id res chain seq x y z
N MET A 1 -25.37 24.65 -39.63
CA MET A 1 -26.34 23.58 -39.33
C MET A 1 -25.84 22.85 -38.11
N ALA A 2 -26.61 22.88 -37.02
CA ALA A 2 -26.23 22.38 -35.70
C ALA A 2 -26.11 20.84 -35.74
N GLY A 3 -24.89 20.35 -35.53
CA GLY A 3 -24.66 18.93 -35.25
C GLY A 3 -25.14 18.64 -33.83
N LEU A 4 -26.18 17.84 -33.71
CA LEU A 4 -26.67 17.36 -32.42
C LEU A 4 -25.51 16.69 -31.68
N ASN A 5 -25.19 17.23 -30.49
CA ASN A 5 -24.24 16.64 -29.55
C ASN A 5 -24.56 15.15 -29.40
N ALA A 6 -23.52 14.30 -29.51
CA ALA A 6 -23.60 12.87 -29.34
C ALA A 6 -24.06 12.53 -27.91
N LYS A 7 -25.38 12.60 -27.71
CA LYS A 7 -26.10 12.00 -26.59
C LYS A 7 -25.77 10.51 -26.58
N ASP A 8 -25.15 10.06 -25.50
CA ASP A 8 -25.20 8.71 -24.92
C ASP A 8 -25.68 7.61 -25.87
N ASP A 9 -24.79 7.24 -26.79
CA ASP A 9 -24.99 6.08 -27.66
C ASP A 9 -24.83 4.80 -26.84
N VAL A 10 -25.94 4.36 -26.23
CA VAL A 10 -26.05 3.17 -25.37
C VAL A 10 -25.61 1.88 -26.09
N SER A 11 -25.60 1.88 -27.42
CA SER A 11 -25.12 0.74 -28.21
C SER A 11 -23.63 0.46 -27.98
N LYS A 12 -22.87 1.45 -27.51
CA LYS A 12 -21.46 1.28 -27.13
C LYS A 12 -21.29 0.48 -25.85
N GLU A 13 -22.23 0.56 -24.91
CA GLU A 13 -22.23 -0.21 -23.66
C GLU A 13 -22.64 -1.67 -23.88
N LEU A 14 -23.51 -1.92 -24.87
CA LEU A 14 -23.94 -3.27 -25.27
C LEU A 14 -22.86 -4.08 -26.02
N LYS A 15 -21.64 -3.53 -26.19
CA LYS A 15 -20.54 -4.26 -26.83
C LYS A 15 -20.10 -5.42 -25.93
N LYS A 16 -20.09 -6.63 -26.49
CA LYS A 16 -19.63 -7.86 -25.81
C LYS A 16 -18.29 -7.68 -25.09
N SER A 17 -17.33 -6.99 -25.69
CA SER A 17 -16.02 -6.73 -25.08
C SER A 17 -16.09 -5.87 -23.82
N ARG A 18 -17.03 -4.92 -23.74
CA ARG A 18 -17.26 -4.10 -22.54
C ARG A 18 -17.95 -4.91 -21.46
N ILE A 19 -19.02 -5.63 -21.81
CA ILE A 19 -19.73 -6.51 -20.88
C ILE A 19 -18.77 -7.51 -20.21
N ILE A 20 -17.84 -8.10 -20.98
CA ILE A 20 -16.83 -9.02 -20.43
C ILE A 20 -15.91 -8.31 -19.43
N ARG A 21 -15.41 -7.12 -19.78
CA ARG A 21 -14.53 -6.34 -18.90
C ARG A 21 -15.27 -5.89 -17.64
N ASP A 22 -16.47 -5.35 -17.79
CA ASP A 22 -17.26 -4.84 -16.67
C ASP A 22 -17.63 -5.99 -15.72
N ASN A 23 -17.90 -7.20 -16.23
CA ASN A 23 -18.05 -8.41 -15.41
C ASN A 23 -16.75 -8.79 -14.68
N ALA A 24 -15.59 -8.67 -15.34
CA ALA A 24 -14.30 -8.95 -14.71
C ALA A 24 -14.00 -7.94 -13.59
N ASP A 25 -14.30 -6.65 -13.81
CA ASP A 25 -14.15 -5.59 -12.82
C ASP A 25 -15.08 -5.83 -11.63
N LEU A 26 -16.35 -6.18 -11.86
CA LEU A 26 -17.31 -6.52 -10.81
C LEU A 26 -16.85 -7.74 -10.00
N GLN A 27 -16.39 -8.80 -10.67
CA GLN A 27 -15.83 -9.96 -9.97
C GLN A 27 -14.60 -9.57 -9.12
N SER A 28 -13.73 -8.70 -9.64
CA SER A 28 -12.58 -8.21 -8.88
C SER A 28 -13.01 -7.44 -7.62
N ILE A 29 -14.06 -6.62 -7.72
CA ILE A 29 -14.62 -5.89 -6.57
C ILE A 29 -15.20 -6.87 -5.56
N CYS A 30 -16.02 -7.83 -6.00
CA CYS A 30 -16.60 -8.85 -5.13
C CYS A 30 -15.52 -9.64 -4.39
N ASN A 31 -14.49 -10.12 -5.09
CA ASN A 31 -13.37 -10.84 -4.49
C ASN A 31 -12.64 -9.96 -3.45
N THR A 32 -12.41 -8.68 -3.76
CA THR A 32 -11.76 -7.76 -2.82
C THR A 32 -12.60 -7.54 -1.56
N LEU A 33 -13.93 -7.48 -1.69
CA LEU A 33 -14.84 -7.36 -0.56
C LEU A 33 -14.86 -8.63 0.29
N GLU A 34 -14.84 -9.81 -0.31
CA GLU A 34 -14.74 -11.09 0.39
C GLU A 34 -13.40 -11.25 1.14
N GLU A 35 -12.31 -10.75 0.57
CA GLU A 35 -11.00 -10.72 1.21
C GLU A 35 -10.88 -9.63 2.29
N SER A 36 -11.75 -8.62 2.26
CA SER A 36 -11.76 -7.55 3.25
C SER A 36 -12.48 -7.98 4.53
N THR A 37 -11.91 -7.58 5.67
CA THR A 37 -12.50 -7.90 6.97
C THR A 37 -13.73 -7.03 7.22
N ASN A 38 -14.85 -7.64 7.63
CA ASN A 38 -16.03 -6.92 8.10
C ASN A 38 -15.79 -6.33 9.50
N PRO A 39 -15.66 -5.01 9.67
CA PRO A 39 -15.36 -4.37 10.95
C PRO A 39 -16.54 -4.42 11.93
N PHE A 40 -17.74 -4.77 11.46
CA PHE A 40 -18.96 -4.88 12.27
C PHE A 40 -19.27 -6.33 12.66
N SER A 41 -18.42 -7.29 12.29
CA SER A 41 -18.61 -8.68 12.68
C SER A 41 -18.36 -8.87 14.17
N ILE A 42 -19.17 -9.72 14.81
CA ILE A 42 -18.97 -10.16 16.20
C ILE A 42 -17.64 -10.93 16.34
N SER A 43 -17.20 -11.60 15.27
CA SER A 43 -15.92 -12.33 15.21
C SER A 43 -14.71 -11.45 14.84
N PHE A 44 -14.83 -10.13 14.87
CA PHE A 44 -13.74 -9.23 14.51
C PHE A 44 -12.57 -9.32 15.51
N GLU A 45 -11.38 -9.66 15.00
CA GLU A 45 -10.18 -9.82 15.82
C GLU A 45 -9.55 -8.45 16.12
N LYS A 46 -9.88 -7.89 17.29
CA LYS A 46 -9.45 -6.54 17.71
C LYS A 46 -7.93 -6.39 17.89
N GLU A 47 -7.21 -7.49 18.06
CA GLU A 47 -5.76 -7.48 18.32
C GLU A 47 -4.92 -7.58 17.04
N THR A 48 -5.56 -7.60 15.87
CA THR A 48 -4.89 -7.61 14.57
C THR A 48 -4.86 -6.21 13.95
N LEU A 49 -3.80 -5.94 13.18
CA LEU A 49 -3.66 -4.70 12.44
C LEU A 49 -4.27 -4.87 11.05
N TYR A 50 -5.14 -3.96 10.66
CA TYR A 50 -5.75 -3.93 9.34
C TYR A 50 -5.37 -2.64 8.61
N ASN A 51 -5.21 -2.70 7.30
CA ASN A 51 -5.09 -1.50 6.49
C ASN A 51 -6.48 -0.87 6.22
N MET A 52 -6.50 0.26 5.51
CA MET A 52 -7.74 0.97 5.13
C MET A 52 -8.69 0.15 4.24
N THR A 53 -8.19 -0.90 3.58
CA THR A 53 -9.00 -1.81 2.75
C THR A 53 -9.52 -3.01 3.54
N GLY A 54 -9.30 -3.07 4.86
CA GLY A 54 -9.72 -4.18 5.71
C GLY A 54 -8.85 -5.44 5.57
N LYS A 55 -7.69 -5.35 4.92
CA LYS A 55 -6.72 -6.45 4.80
C LYS A 55 -5.86 -6.54 6.06
N ALA A 56 -5.78 -7.74 6.64
CA ALA A 56 -4.95 -8.00 7.80
C ALA A 56 -3.44 -7.92 7.46
N ALA A 57 -2.65 -7.35 8.36
CA ALA A 57 -1.20 -7.35 8.27
C ALA A 57 -0.66 -8.77 8.39
N ASN A 58 0.36 -9.11 7.60
CA ASN A 58 1.08 -10.35 7.84
C ASN A 58 1.86 -10.27 9.18
N MET A 59 2.32 -11.43 9.67
CA MET A 59 2.99 -11.50 10.98
C MET A 59 4.25 -10.63 11.06
N ASN A 60 5.00 -10.48 9.97
CA ASN A 60 6.23 -9.70 9.95
C ASN A 60 5.94 -8.20 10.03
N THR A 61 4.96 -7.73 9.27
CA THR A 61 4.48 -6.35 9.30
C THR A 61 3.84 -6.03 10.65
N LYS A 62 2.99 -6.93 11.18
CA LYS A 62 2.39 -6.78 12.52
C LYS A 62 3.47 -6.61 13.60
N LYS A 63 4.45 -7.53 13.65
CA LYS A 63 5.58 -7.43 14.59
C LYS A 63 6.39 -6.16 14.40
N TYR A 64 6.67 -5.76 13.16
CA TYR A 64 7.44 -4.56 12.88
C TYR A 64 6.72 -3.29 13.34
N LEU A 65 5.45 -3.12 12.95
CA LEU A 65 4.65 -1.94 13.30
C LEU A 65 4.43 -1.83 14.81
N LEU A 66 4.09 -2.93 15.48
CA LEU A 66 3.89 -2.94 16.93
C LEU A 66 5.17 -2.67 17.73
N SER A 67 6.35 -2.98 17.17
CA SER A 67 7.66 -2.73 17.82
C SER A 67 8.34 -1.46 17.35
N SER A 68 7.74 -0.72 16.41
CA SER A 68 8.39 0.42 15.74
C SER A 68 8.76 1.55 16.70
N MET A 69 7.86 1.88 17.63
CA MET A 69 8.10 2.92 18.65
C MET A 69 9.30 2.57 19.53
N ASN A 70 9.29 1.38 20.13
CA ASN A 70 10.39 0.90 20.99
C ASN A 70 11.72 0.82 20.24
N LYS A 71 11.70 0.40 18.97
CA LYS A 71 12.90 0.39 18.12
C LYS A 71 13.42 1.80 17.88
N GLY A 72 12.54 2.75 17.58
CA GLY A 72 12.89 4.16 17.42
C GLY A 72 13.57 4.73 18.67
N ASP A 73 12.99 4.49 19.85
CA ASP A 73 13.56 4.94 21.12
C ASP A 73 14.92 4.29 21.42
N THR A 74 15.05 3.00 21.13
CA THR A 74 16.33 2.28 21.31
C THR A 74 17.41 2.87 20.41
N LEU A 75 17.09 3.12 19.13
CA LEU A 75 18.03 3.69 18.16
C LEU A 75 18.42 5.12 18.51
N ARG A 76 17.45 5.93 18.94
CA ARG A 76 17.69 7.30 19.41
C ARG A 76 18.62 7.30 20.62
N THR A 77 18.35 6.45 21.61
CA THR A 77 19.17 6.35 22.83
C THR A 77 20.59 5.91 22.50
N ALA A 78 20.73 4.86 21.68
CA ALA A 78 22.04 4.38 21.22
C ALA A 78 22.81 5.48 20.48
N PHE A 79 22.16 6.22 19.58
CA PHE A 79 22.81 7.32 18.86
C PHE A 79 23.32 8.43 19.79
N ILE A 80 22.53 8.81 20.80
CA ILE A 80 22.96 9.81 21.80
C ILE A 80 24.16 9.29 22.59
N GLU A 81 24.14 8.03 23.02
CA GLU A 81 25.27 7.40 23.71
C GLU A 81 26.53 7.33 22.85
N GLU A 82 26.40 7.01 21.57
CA GLU A 82 27.51 6.98 20.62
C GLU A 82 28.09 8.39 20.43
N CYS A 83 27.26 9.43 20.28
CA CYS A 83 27.71 10.81 20.18
C CYS A 83 28.45 11.29 21.44
N ASN A 84 28.02 10.84 22.61
CA ASN A 84 28.70 11.17 23.87
C ASN A 84 30.07 10.50 24.02
N LYS A 85 30.29 9.36 23.35
CA LYS A 85 31.56 8.62 23.38
C LYS A 85 32.52 9.09 22.30
N GLU A 86 32.00 9.37 21.11
CA GLU A 86 32.77 9.71 19.92
C GLU A 86 32.15 10.94 19.24
N ASN A 87 32.79 12.11 19.37
CA ASN A 87 32.30 13.36 18.77
C ASN A 87 32.12 13.28 17.24
N GLU A 88 32.95 12.49 16.55
CA GLU A 88 32.86 12.32 15.09
C GLU A 88 31.61 11.54 14.66
N ARG A 89 30.95 10.83 15.58
CA ARG A 89 29.75 10.06 15.27
C ARG A 89 28.62 10.93 14.72
N PHE A 90 28.49 12.15 15.24
CA PHE A 90 27.44 13.09 14.81
C PHE A 90 27.56 13.45 13.31
N ASN A 91 28.78 13.48 12.78
CA ASN A 91 29.05 13.80 11.38
C ASN A 91 28.86 12.59 10.45
N GLN A 92 28.67 11.39 10.99
CA GLN A 92 28.49 10.18 10.20
C GLN A 92 27.04 9.95 9.81
N THR A 93 26.84 9.46 8.59
CA THR A 93 25.51 9.12 8.08
C THR A 93 24.85 8.01 8.89
N ILE A 94 23.57 8.19 9.21
CA ILE A 94 22.73 7.14 9.81
C ILE A 94 22.23 6.22 8.68
N HIS A 95 22.49 4.92 8.81
CA HIS A 95 22.01 3.95 7.83
C HIS A 95 20.48 3.85 7.86
N LYS A 96 19.88 3.94 6.67
CA LYS A 96 18.43 3.72 6.51
C LYS A 96 18.08 2.29 6.89
N GLN A 97 17.07 2.15 7.75
CA GLN A 97 16.53 0.84 8.08
C GLN A 97 15.47 0.41 7.07
N LYS A 98 15.41 -0.90 6.81
CA LYS A 98 14.36 -1.48 5.99
C LYS A 98 13.02 -1.40 6.74
N ILE A 99 12.03 -0.79 6.12
CA ILE A 99 10.68 -0.64 6.67
C ILE A 99 9.82 -1.81 6.19
N ASN A 100 9.15 -2.49 7.12
CA ASN A 100 8.16 -3.52 6.79
C ASN A 100 6.76 -2.97 7.09
N TYR A 101 6.04 -2.58 6.05
CA TYR A 101 4.70 -1.99 6.10
C TYR A 101 3.81 -2.68 5.06
N PHE A 102 2.49 -2.44 5.08
CA PHE A 102 1.51 -3.15 4.24
C PHE A 102 1.83 -3.12 2.73
N GLU A 103 2.45 -2.05 2.24
CA GLU A 103 2.88 -1.94 0.84
C GLU A 103 4.04 -2.88 0.49
N ALA A 104 4.91 -3.18 1.46
CA ALA A 104 5.97 -4.17 1.27
C ALA A 104 5.42 -5.59 1.11
N GLU A 105 4.13 -5.81 1.39
CA GLU A 105 3.39 -7.05 1.13
C GLU A 105 2.75 -7.08 -0.26
N GLY A 106 2.77 -5.97 -1.00
CA GLY A 106 2.19 -5.85 -2.34
C GLY A 106 2.92 -6.71 -3.37
N VAL A 107 2.16 -7.33 -4.27
CA VAL A 107 2.72 -8.06 -5.41
C VAL A 107 3.20 -7.04 -6.45
N LYS A 108 4.51 -7.06 -6.74
CA LYS A 108 5.06 -6.31 -7.87
C LYS A 108 4.67 -7.01 -9.16
N VAL A 109 4.00 -6.30 -10.06
CA VAL A 109 3.61 -6.85 -11.36
C VAL A 109 4.49 -6.25 -12.44
N LYS A 110 5.00 -7.10 -13.33
CA LYS A 110 5.73 -6.65 -14.51
C LYS A 110 4.70 -6.24 -15.57
N VAL A 111 4.72 -4.98 -15.95
CA VAL A 111 3.88 -4.47 -17.03
C VAL A 111 4.75 -4.34 -18.29
N PRO A 112 4.39 -5.00 -19.40
CA PRO A 112 5.11 -4.85 -20.66
C PRO A 112 4.90 -3.43 -21.18
N THR A 113 6.00 -2.69 -21.42
CA THR A 113 5.92 -1.40 -22.13
C THR A 113 5.98 -1.59 -23.65
N LYS A 114 5.51 -0.59 -24.40
CA LYS A 114 5.52 -0.57 -25.88
C LYS A 114 6.92 -0.80 -26.49
N ASP A 115 7.97 -0.59 -25.71
CA ASP A 115 9.38 -0.77 -26.12
C ASP A 115 9.97 -2.13 -25.71
N ASN A 116 9.13 -3.12 -25.34
CA ASN A 116 9.55 -4.46 -24.93
C ASN A 116 10.52 -4.48 -23.72
N LYS A 117 10.51 -3.41 -22.92
CA LYS A 117 11.19 -3.34 -21.61
C LYS A 117 10.16 -3.62 -20.52
N ASP A 118 10.36 -4.66 -19.74
CA ASP A 118 9.54 -4.89 -18.56
C ASP A 118 9.77 -3.74 -17.57
N LYS A 119 8.69 -3.06 -17.16
CA LYS A 119 8.73 -2.19 -15.98
C LYS A 119 8.10 -2.93 -14.81
N GLU A 120 8.83 -3.01 -13.70
CA GLU A 120 8.23 -3.38 -12.42
C GLU A 120 7.34 -2.24 -11.96
N VAL A 121 6.05 -2.51 -11.81
CA VAL A 121 5.08 -1.58 -11.23
C VAL A 121 4.57 -2.22 -9.95
N GLY A 122 4.70 -1.49 -8.84
CA GLY A 122 3.98 -1.86 -7.61
C GLY A 122 2.50 -1.60 -7.83
N LEU A 123 1.64 -2.59 -7.57
CA LEU A 123 0.21 -2.34 -7.42
C LEU A 123 0.00 -1.70 -6.04
N THR A 124 0.36 -0.43 -5.94
CA THR A 124 0.01 0.43 -4.83
C THR A 124 -1.27 1.16 -5.18
N VAL A 125 -2.33 0.95 -4.40
CA VAL A 125 -3.33 2.00 -4.26
C VAL A 125 -2.59 3.10 -3.51
N GLU A 126 -2.18 4.15 -4.23
CA GLU A 126 -1.49 5.30 -3.66
C GLU A 126 -2.38 5.93 -2.58
N TYR A 127 -2.12 5.58 -1.32
CA TYR A 127 -2.48 6.41 -0.20
C TYR A 127 -1.19 7.05 0.28
N LEU A 128 -1.05 8.34 -0.03
CA LEU A 128 -0.13 9.26 0.64
C LEU A 128 -0.49 9.24 2.14
N VAL A 129 0.07 8.30 2.88
CA VAL A 129 0.29 8.50 4.31
C VAL A 129 1.60 9.25 4.39
N GLU A 130 1.52 10.58 4.34
CA GLU A 130 2.59 11.44 4.82
C GLU A 130 2.78 11.16 6.32
N CYS A 131 3.52 10.11 6.65
CA CYS A 131 4.21 10.05 7.93
C CYS A 131 5.35 11.06 7.86
N VAL A 132 4.99 12.32 8.08
CA VAL A 132 5.90 13.41 8.38
C VAL A 132 6.61 13.06 9.69
N PHE A 133 7.67 12.27 9.61
CA PHE A 133 8.71 12.25 10.64
C PHE A 133 9.52 13.54 10.48
N TRP A 134 9.03 14.61 11.07
CA TRP A 134 9.84 15.78 11.40
C TRP A 134 10.04 15.80 12.92
N LEU A 135 11.31 15.59 13.28
CA LEU A 135 12.05 16.06 14.46
C LEU A 135 11.35 16.05 15.83
#